data_AF-A0A9E0HN21-F1
#
_entry.id   AF-A0A9E0HN21-F1
#
_cell.length_a   1.000
_cell.length_b   1.000
_cell.length_c   1.000
_cell.angle_alpha   90.00
_cell.angle_beta   90.00
_cell.angle_gamma   90.00
#
_symmetry.space_group_name_H-M   'P 1'
#
loop_
_entity.id
_entity.type
_entity.pdbx_description
1 polymer ?
#
loop_
_entity_poly.entity_id
_entity_poly.type
_entity_poly.pdbx_seq_one_letter_code
_entity_poly.pdbx_strand_id
1 'polypeptide(L)'
;MQGFFNNKLGLTFDGVQTHKYAGMMTVTRPLTTEEKGIIQGFVDDFYATFTQRVAEGRKMTVAQVDSMGQGRVWTGTDALRIGLVDTLGGLEAAMGEAARMAGLEAGHYRTVGFPEQKDFFQELRASLGAHMKTWVARETFGADAEMLQRFEQVKRVRGMSGLQARMPFALEVH
;
A
#
# COMPACT_ATOMS: atom_id res chain seq x y z
N MET A 1 -7.40 20.77 -20.53
CA MET A 1 -6.35 21.82 -20.64
C MET A 1 -6.10 22.27 -22.08
N GLN A 2 -7.03 22.04 -23.01
CA GLN A 2 -6.86 22.31 -24.44
C GLN A 2 -6.47 23.76 -24.77
N GLY A 3 -7.15 24.75 -24.18
CA GLY A 3 -6.86 26.16 -24.44
C GLY A 3 -5.44 26.58 -24.03
N PHE A 4 -4.89 25.97 -22.97
CA PHE A 4 -3.51 26.20 -22.57
C PHE A 4 -2.53 25.64 -23.61
N PHE A 5 -2.73 24.38 -24.02
CA PHE A 5 -1.86 23.74 -25.02
C PHE A 5 -1.87 24.47 -26.36
N ASN A 6 -3.05 24.74 -26.91
CA ASN A 6 -3.18 25.36 -28.22
C ASN A 6 -2.67 26.81 -28.21
N ASN A 7 -3.08 27.62 -27.21
CA ASN A 7 -2.91 29.06 -27.26
C ASN A 7 -1.64 29.57 -26.56
N LYS A 8 -1.03 28.78 -25.68
CA LYS A 8 0.21 29.16 -24.96
C LYS A 8 1.43 28.36 -25.41
N LEU A 9 1.24 27.08 -25.75
CA LEU A 9 2.34 26.18 -26.11
C LEU A 9 2.39 25.84 -27.60
N GLY A 10 1.36 26.19 -28.37
CA GLY A 10 1.28 25.84 -29.80
C GLY A 10 1.16 24.34 -30.06
N LEU A 11 0.73 23.55 -29.08
CA LEU A 11 0.59 22.10 -29.19
C LEU A 11 -0.85 21.73 -29.55
N THR A 12 -1.02 20.94 -30.60
CA THR A 12 -2.31 20.34 -31.00
C THR A 12 -2.27 18.83 -30.82
N PHE A 13 -3.43 18.25 -30.57
CA PHE A 13 -3.58 16.81 -30.33
C PHE A 13 -4.68 16.26 -31.24
N ASP A 14 -4.38 15.17 -31.92
CA ASP A 14 -5.33 14.39 -32.72
C ASP A 14 -5.16 12.91 -32.36
N GLY A 15 -6.20 12.10 -32.58
CA GLY A 15 -6.15 10.69 -32.22
C GLY A 15 -7.36 9.90 -32.71
N VAL A 16 -7.12 8.62 -32.97
CA VAL A 16 -8.16 7.65 -33.31
C VAL A 16 -8.61 6.91 -32.04
N GLN A 17 -9.90 6.62 -31.95
CA GLN A 17 -10.48 5.91 -30.81
C GLN A 17 -11.28 4.72 -31.30
N THR A 18 -11.12 3.58 -30.62
CA THR A 18 -11.87 2.35 -30.92
C THR A 18 -13.27 2.37 -30.32
N HIS A 19 -13.55 3.25 -29.34
CA HIS A 19 -14.85 3.39 -28.68
C HIS A 19 -15.10 4.83 -28.22
N LYS A 20 -16.38 5.22 -28.09
CA LYS A 20 -16.85 6.58 -27.77
C LYS A 20 -16.21 7.22 -26.53
N TYR A 21 -15.92 6.41 -25.51
CA TYR A 21 -15.39 6.87 -24.20
C TYR A 21 -13.94 6.45 -23.95
N ALA A 22 -13.24 5.92 -24.96
CA ALA A 22 -11.86 5.45 -24.79
C ALA A 22 -10.89 6.58 -24.36
N GLY A 23 -11.20 7.82 -24.70
CA GLY A 23 -10.45 9.01 -24.30
C GLY A 23 -11.06 9.83 -23.17
N MET A 24 -12.00 9.29 -22.37
CA MET A 24 -12.80 10.08 -21.41
C MET A 24 -11.98 10.90 -20.41
N MET A 25 -10.84 10.39 -19.92
CA MET A 25 -10.01 11.09 -18.94
C MET A 25 -8.83 11.85 -19.56
N THR A 26 -8.90 12.16 -20.85
CA THR A 26 -7.83 12.90 -21.52
C THR A 26 -7.74 14.34 -21.02
N VAL A 27 -6.51 14.84 -20.90
CA VAL A 27 -6.23 16.24 -20.57
C VAL A 27 -6.23 17.16 -21.80
N THR A 28 -6.20 16.58 -23.00
CA THR A 28 -5.95 17.28 -24.27
C THR A 28 -7.19 17.97 -24.82
N ARG A 29 -8.40 17.56 -24.42
CA ARG A 29 -9.68 18.21 -24.74
C ARG A 29 -10.57 18.34 -23.50
N PRO A 30 -11.60 19.20 -23.51
CA PRO A 30 -12.65 19.18 -22.49
C PRO A 30 -13.43 17.87 -22.49
N LEU A 31 -13.99 17.54 -21.32
CA LEU A 31 -14.98 16.47 -21.18
C LEU A 31 -16.26 16.82 -21.95
N THR A 32 -16.84 15.84 -22.64
CA THR A 32 -18.18 15.98 -23.21
C THR A 32 -19.24 15.99 -22.11
N THR A 33 -20.47 16.38 -22.45
CA THR A 33 -21.59 16.38 -21.49
C THR A 33 -21.87 14.97 -20.97
N GLU A 34 -21.81 13.95 -21.83
CA GLU A 34 -22.00 12.55 -21.44
C GLU A 34 -20.87 12.07 -20.53
N GLU A 35 -19.62 12.46 -20.83
CA GLU A 35 -18.47 12.10 -20.00
C GLU A 35 -18.55 12.71 -18.61
N LYS A 36 -18.98 13.97 -18.52
CA LYS A 36 -19.26 14.62 -17.22
C LYS A 36 -20.36 13.90 -16.45
N GLY A 37 -21.43 13.48 -17.13
CA GLY A 37 -22.53 12.74 -16.48
C GLY A 37 -22.07 11.40 -15.90
N ILE A 38 -21.21 10.67 -16.62
CA ILE A 38 -20.64 9.41 -16.13
C ILE A 38 -19.76 9.65 -14.89
N ILE A 39 -18.89 10.66 -14.94
CA ILE A 39 -18.03 11.02 -13.80
C ILE A 39 -18.88 11.49 -12.61
N GLN A 40 -19.92 12.28 -12.86
CA GLN A 40 -20.82 12.75 -11.81
C GLN A 40 -21.56 11.58 -11.14
N GLY A 41 -22.05 10.62 -11.91
CA GLY A 41 -22.68 9.40 -11.36
C GLY A 41 -21.73 8.64 -10.44
N PHE A 42 -20.45 8.50 -10.83
CA PHE A 42 -19.44 7.89 -9.95
C PHE A 42 -19.22 8.68 -8.65
N VAL A 43 -19.20 10.02 -8.71
CA VAL A 43 -19.09 10.88 -7.52
C VAL A 43 -20.31 10.70 -6.61
N ASP A 44 -21.51 10.65 -7.19
CA ASP A 44 -22.76 10.50 -6.44
C ASP A 44 -22.81 9.13 -5.75
N ASP A 45 -22.45 8.05 -6.45
CA ASP A 45 -22.38 6.69 -5.89
C ASP A 45 -21.34 6.58 -4.75
N PHE A 46 -20.18 7.21 -4.93
CA PHE A 46 -19.16 7.27 -3.88
C PHE A 46 -19.66 8.04 -2.65
N TYR A 47 -20.31 9.18 -2.86
CA TYR A 47 -20.85 9.99 -1.77
C TYR A 47 -21.99 9.29 -1.03
N ALA A 48 -22.87 8.60 -1.75
CA ALA A 48 -23.92 7.76 -1.16
C ALA A 48 -23.29 6.65 -0.29
N THR A 49 -22.27 5.96 -0.79
CA THR A 49 -21.54 4.93 -0.03
C THR A 49 -20.88 5.51 1.23
N PHE A 50 -20.25 6.68 1.12
CA PHE A 50 -19.62 7.36 2.24
C PHE A 50 -20.64 7.74 3.33
N THR A 51 -21.71 8.43 2.94
CA THR A 51 -22.75 8.89 3.88
C THR A 51 -23.45 7.73 4.58
N GLN A 52 -23.70 6.64 3.85
CA GLN A 52 -24.26 5.42 4.43
C GLN A 52 -23.33 4.79 5.48
N ARG A 53 -22.04 4.63 5.20
CA ARG A 53 -21.08 4.08 6.17
C ARG A 53 -20.97 4.92 7.44
N VAL A 54 -20.97 6.25 7.29
CA VAL A 54 -20.95 7.16 8.44
C VAL A 54 -22.25 7.06 9.23
N ALA A 55 -23.40 7.02 8.55
CA ALA A 55 -24.71 6.85 9.18
C ALA A 55 -24.78 5.56 10.01
N GLU A 56 -24.36 4.44 9.44
CA GLU A 56 -24.28 3.14 10.14
C GLU A 56 -23.31 3.19 11.32
N GLY A 57 -22.10 3.71 11.14
CA GLY A 57 -21.07 3.77 12.17
C GLY A 57 -21.41 4.71 13.33
N ARG A 58 -22.13 5.80 13.06
CA ARG A 58 -22.54 6.81 14.07
C ARG A 58 -23.97 6.63 14.56
N LYS A 59 -24.69 5.62 14.04
CA LYS A 59 -26.12 5.38 14.33
C LYS A 59 -26.99 6.61 14.06
N MET A 60 -26.74 7.27 12.93
CA MET A 60 -27.44 8.46 12.45
C MET A 60 -28.24 8.14 11.18
N THR A 61 -29.15 9.02 10.76
CA THR A 61 -29.76 8.92 9.44
C THR A 61 -28.82 9.48 8.36
N VAL A 62 -28.93 8.97 7.13
CA VAL A 62 -28.17 9.50 5.97
C VAL A 62 -28.43 11.00 5.79
N ALA A 63 -29.67 11.46 5.98
CA ALA A 63 -30.02 12.87 5.88
C ALA A 63 -29.31 13.75 6.93
N GLN A 64 -29.14 13.25 8.16
CA GLN A 64 -28.36 13.96 9.18
C GLN A 64 -26.90 14.07 8.77
N VAL A 65 -26.30 12.97 8.30
CA VAL A 65 -24.90 12.96 7.84
C VAL A 65 -24.71 13.90 6.65
N ASP A 66 -25.60 13.87 5.66
CA ASP A 66 -25.57 14.76 4.50
C ASP A 66 -25.64 16.25 4.93
N SER A 67 -26.54 16.57 5.86
CA SER A 67 -26.70 17.93 6.38
C SER A 67 -25.47 18.48 7.12
N MET A 68 -24.57 17.59 7.60
CA MET A 68 -23.30 17.94 8.23
C MET A 68 -22.10 17.78 7.28
N GLY A 69 -22.28 17.03 6.20
CA GLY A 69 -21.30 16.73 5.17
C GLY A 69 -21.12 17.89 4.18
N GLN A 70 -21.09 17.57 2.89
CA GLN A 70 -20.86 18.53 1.79
C GLN A 70 -19.42 19.10 1.74
N GLY A 71 -18.42 18.29 2.10
CA GLY A 71 -17.00 18.67 2.03
C GLY A 71 -16.52 19.63 3.13
N ARG A 72 -17.36 19.91 4.14
CA ARG A 72 -16.97 20.73 5.29
C ARG A 72 -15.98 20.00 6.19
N VAL A 73 -15.02 20.76 6.71
CA VAL A 73 -14.04 20.30 7.68
C VAL A 73 -14.48 20.71 9.08
N TRP A 74 -14.41 19.79 10.03
CA TRP A 74 -14.80 20.01 11.43
C TRP A 74 -13.57 19.96 12.34
N THR A 75 -13.52 20.84 13.33
CA THR A 75 -12.56 20.70 14.44
C THR A 75 -12.96 19.48 15.28
N GLY A 76 -12.01 18.89 16.03
CA GLY A 76 -12.34 17.78 16.92
C GLY A 76 -13.46 18.13 17.90
N THR A 77 -13.42 19.33 18.48
CA THR A 77 -14.44 19.84 19.41
C THR A 77 -15.82 19.98 18.76
N ASP A 78 -15.88 20.46 17.52
CA ASP A 78 -17.15 20.54 16.79
C ASP A 78 -17.66 19.16 16.42
N ALA A 79 -16.78 18.28 15.93
CA ALA A 79 -17.10 16.91 15.59
C ALA A 79 -17.67 16.15 16.80
N LEU A 80 -17.14 16.39 18.00
CA LEU A 80 -17.69 15.82 19.24
C LEU A 80 -19.11 16.34 19.49
N ARG A 81 -19.31 17.66 19.40
CA ARG A 81 -20.61 18.31 19.62
C ARG A 81 -21.69 17.83 18.65
N ILE A 82 -21.34 17.56 17.40
CA ILE A 82 -22.26 17.05 16.38
C ILE A 82 -22.27 15.51 16.29
N GLY A 83 -21.56 14.81 17.19
CA GLY A 83 -21.60 13.36 17.33
C GLY A 83 -20.84 12.57 16.25
N LEU A 84 -19.93 13.20 15.51
CA LEU A 84 -19.05 12.52 14.55
C LEU A 84 -17.86 11.80 15.21
N VAL A 85 -17.49 12.19 16.43
CA VAL A 85 -16.50 11.50 17.27
C VAL A 85 -17.05 11.29 18.68
N ASP A 86 -16.48 10.32 19.40
CA ASP A 86 -16.96 9.95 20.74
C ASP A 86 -16.23 10.70 21.87
N THR A 87 -14.92 10.93 21.72
CA THR A 87 -14.07 11.51 22.76
C THR A 87 -12.94 12.32 22.13
N LEU A 88 -12.47 13.35 22.84
CA LEU A 88 -11.26 14.10 22.50
C LEU A 88 -10.06 13.54 23.26
N GLY A 89 -8.97 13.28 22.55
CA GLY A 89 -7.75 12.78 23.15
C GLY A 89 -6.65 12.53 22.12
N GLY A 90 -5.51 12.08 22.62
CA GLY A 90 -4.39 11.64 21.78
C GLY A 90 -4.31 10.11 21.69
N LEU A 91 -3.19 9.63 21.15
CA LEU A 91 -2.93 8.19 20.97
C LEU A 91 -3.00 7.41 22.29
N GLU A 92 -2.44 7.93 23.38
CA GLU A 92 -2.48 7.29 24.71
C GLU A 92 -3.92 7.05 25.20
N ALA A 93 -4.81 8.03 25.01
CA ALA A 93 -6.21 7.89 25.38
C ALA A 93 -6.91 6.81 24.54
N ALA A 94 -6.61 6.76 23.23
CA ALA A 94 -7.15 5.73 22.34
C ALA A 94 -6.66 4.33 22.71
N MET A 95 -5.38 4.18 23.07
CA MET A 95 -4.81 2.90 23.52
C MET A 95 -5.42 2.45 24.85
N GLY A 96 -5.59 3.36 25.81
CA GLY A 96 -6.26 3.07 27.08
C GLY A 96 -7.70 2.59 26.88
N GLU A 97 -8.45 3.26 25.99
CA GLU A 97 -9.83 2.85 25.68
C GLU A 97 -9.88 1.50 24.96
N ALA A 98 -8.98 1.25 24.01
CA ALA A 98 -8.88 -0.06 23.35
C ALA A 98 -8.53 -1.19 24.33
N ALA A 99 -7.59 -0.96 25.25
CA ALA A 99 -7.24 -1.91 26.31
C ALA A 99 -8.43 -2.19 27.23
N ARG A 100 -9.17 -1.14 27.61
CA ARG A 100 -10.39 -1.25 28.42
C ARG A 100 -11.47 -2.07 27.71
N MET A 101 -11.71 -1.81 26.42
CA MET A 101 -12.67 -2.56 25.61
C MET A 101 -12.28 -4.03 25.43
N ALA A 102 -10.99 -4.32 25.41
CA ALA A 102 -10.44 -5.68 25.34
C ALA A 102 -10.42 -6.40 26.71
N GLY A 103 -10.81 -5.74 27.80
CA GLY A 103 -10.77 -6.31 29.15
C GLY A 103 -9.37 -6.48 29.73
N LEU A 104 -8.39 -5.72 29.22
CA LEU A 104 -7.02 -5.74 29.71
C LEU A 104 -6.86 -4.80 30.91
N GLU A 105 -6.08 -5.22 31.90
CA GLU A 105 -5.77 -4.38 33.05
C GLU A 105 -4.89 -3.19 32.63
N ALA A 106 -5.16 -2.02 33.21
CA ALA A 106 -4.39 -0.81 32.93
C ALA A 106 -2.91 -1.04 33.27
N GLY A 107 -2.02 -0.83 32.30
CA GLY A 107 -0.58 -1.07 32.46
C GLY A 107 -0.12 -2.51 32.20
N HIS A 108 -1.04 -3.45 32.00
CA HIS A 108 -0.73 -4.86 31.70
C HIS A 108 -0.87 -5.19 30.20
N TYR A 109 -0.40 -4.30 29.34
CA TYR A 109 -0.34 -4.52 27.90
C TYR A 109 0.89 -3.84 27.30
N ARG A 110 1.39 -4.38 26.18
CA ARG A 110 2.50 -3.80 25.41
C ARG A 110 2.02 -3.44 24.02
N THR A 111 2.43 -2.27 23.54
CA THR A 111 2.21 -1.85 22.17
C THR A 111 3.34 -2.38 21.28
N VAL A 112 2.99 -2.82 20.07
CA VAL A 112 3.97 -3.29 19.08
C VAL A 112 3.69 -2.59 17.76
N GLY A 113 4.69 -1.91 17.22
CA GLY A 113 4.61 -1.27 15.91
C GLY A 113 4.88 -2.28 14.79
N PHE A 114 4.04 -2.29 13.77
CA PHE A 114 4.23 -3.11 12.57
C PHE A 114 4.66 -2.27 11.36
N PRO A 115 5.43 -2.85 10.41
CA PRO A 115 5.98 -4.21 10.43
C PRO A 115 7.06 -4.38 11.50
N GLU A 116 7.18 -5.59 12.07
CA GLU A 116 8.26 -5.90 13.02
C GLU A 116 9.60 -5.70 12.32
N GLN A 117 10.30 -4.64 12.70
CA GLN A 117 11.69 -4.46 12.27
C GLN A 117 12.52 -5.56 12.94
N LYS A 118 13.40 -6.18 12.16
CA LYS A 118 14.33 -7.17 12.71
C LYS A 118 15.12 -6.48 13.81
N ASP A 119 15.05 -7.03 15.02
CA ASP A 119 15.84 -6.54 16.14
C ASP A 119 17.34 -6.60 15.77
N PHE A 120 18.15 -5.71 16.34
CA PHE A 120 19.60 -5.63 16.11
C PHE A 120 20.28 -7.00 16.29
N PHE A 121 19.83 -7.79 17.28
CA PHE A 121 20.32 -9.15 17.48
C PHE A 121 19.95 -10.12 16.34
N GLN A 122 18.77 -9.96 15.74
CA GLN A 122 18.36 -10.77 14.59
C GLN A 122 19.16 -10.39 13.34
N GLU A 123 19.44 -9.10 13.14
CA GLU A 123 20.31 -8.63 12.07
C GLU A 123 21.77 -9.09 12.27
N LEU A 124 22.28 -8.96 13.50
CA LEU A 124 23.62 -9.43 13.86
C LEU A 124 23.75 -10.95 13.70
N ARG A 125 22.76 -11.73 14.12
CA ARG A 125 22.77 -13.19 13.92
C ARG A 125 22.71 -13.55 12.44
N ALA A 126 21.89 -12.86 11.66
CA ALA A 126 21.81 -13.07 10.22
C ALA A 126 23.14 -12.74 9.53
N SER A 127 23.79 -11.63 9.91
CA SER A 127 25.08 -11.23 9.36
C SER A 127 26.20 -12.18 9.78
N LEU A 128 26.29 -12.57 11.06
CA LEU A 128 27.27 -13.53 11.56
C LEU A 128 27.08 -14.92 10.92
N GLY A 129 25.84 -15.39 10.77
CA GLY A 129 25.55 -16.65 10.11
C GLY A 129 25.95 -16.67 8.64
N ALA A 130 25.75 -15.56 7.93
CA ALA A 130 26.23 -15.39 6.56
C ALA A 130 27.77 -15.38 6.49
N HIS A 131 28.43 -14.58 7.34
CA HIS A 131 29.90 -14.50 7.38
C HIS A 131 30.54 -15.83 7.75
N MET A 132 29.94 -16.59 8.68
CA MET A 132 30.46 -17.88 9.11
C MET A 132 30.31 -18.96 8.03
N LYS A 133 29.21 -18.99 7.28
CA LYS A 133 29.09 -19.87 6.10
C LYS A 133 30.17 -19.55 5.06
N THR A 134 30.42 -18.27 4.79
CA THR A 134 31.45 -17.84 3.84
C THR A 134 32.86 -18.17 4.34
N TRP A 135 33.12 -18.04 5.64
CA TRP A 135 34.41 -18.38 6.25
C TRP A 135 34.67 -19.89 6.24
N VAL A 136 33.71 -20.71 6.68
CA VAL A 136 33.81 -22.17 6.61
C VAL A 136 33.99 -22.63 5.17
N ALA A 137 33.25 -22.06 4.23
CA ALA A 137 33.42 -22.34 2.81
C ALA A 137 34.87 -22.03 2.34
N ARG A 138 35.41 -20.86 2.67
CA ARG A 138 36.78 -20.47 2.30
C ARG A 138 37.88 -21.31 2.98
N GLU A 139 37.67 -21.72 4.22
CA GLU A 139 38.66 -22.53 4.97
C GLU A 139 38.65 -23.99 4.50
N THR A 140 37.46 -24.55 4.25
CA THR A 140 37.32 -25.98 3.90
C THR A 140 37.63 -26.25 2.42
N PHE A 141 37.34 -25.29 1.53
CA PHE A 141 37.54 -25.43 0.09
C PHE A 141 38.70 -24.56 -0.45
N GLY A 142 39.39 -23.81 0.41
CA GLY A 142 40.40 -22.83 0.03
C GLY A 142 39.79 -21.55 -0.56
N ALA A 143 40.61 -20.51 -0.76
CA ALA A 143 40.21 -19.25 -1.39
C ALA A 143 39.89 -19.36 -2.89
N ASP A 144 39.75 -20.59 -3.41
CA ASP A 144 39.46 -20.87 -4.80
C ASP A 144 37.96 -20.70 -5.05
N ALA A 145 37.57 -19.48 -5.44
CA ALA A 145 36.18 -19.10 -5.69
C ALA A 145 35.49 -20.04 -6.70
N GLU A 146 36.26 -20.62 -7.62
CA GLU A 146 35.79 -21.56 -8.63
C GLU A 146 35.34 -22.90 -8.02
N MET A 147 36.06 -23.41 -7.01
CA MET A 147 35.68 -24.65 -6.31
C MET A 147 34.41 -24.46 -5.47
N LEU A 148 34.23 -23.29 -4.86
CA LEU A 148 33.01 -22.95 -4.13
C LEU A 148 31.78 -22.86 -5.04
N GLN A 149 31.93 -22.25 -6.21
CA GLN A 149 30.88 -22.20 -7.22
C GLN A 149 30.52 -23.61 -7.71
N ARG A 150 31.51 -24.46 -7.98
CA ARG A 150 31.30 -25.88 -8.37
C ARG A 150 30.60 -26.67 -7.26
N PHE A 151 30.96 -26.46 -5.99
CA PHE A 151 30.32 -27.14 -4.86
C PHE A 151 28.85 -26.74 -4.68
N GLU A 152 28.52 -25.46 -4.77
CA GLU A 152 27.13 -24.98 -4.72
C GLU A 152 26.29 -25.51 -5.88
N GLN A 153 26.87 -25.61 -7.09
CA GLN A 153 26.21 -26.24 -8.23
C GLN A 153 25.91 -27.73 -7.98
N VAL A 154 26.87 -28.49 -7.45
CA VAL A 154 26.67 -29.92 -7.11
C VAL A 154 25.62 -30.10 -6.01
N LYS A 155 25.63 -29.25 -4.98
CA LYS A 155 24.63 -29.27 -3.90
C LYS A 155 23.23 -28.95 -4.42
N ARG A 156 23.11 -27.98 -5.33
CA ARG A 156 21.86 -27.62 -6.00
C ARG A 156 21.31 -28.78 -6.83
N VAL A 157 22.16 -29.45 -7.61
CA VAL A 157 21.77 -30.63 -8.40
C VAL A 157 21.35 -31.80 -7.49
N ARG A 158 22.03 -32.03 -6.37
CA ARG A 158 21.64 -33.05 -5.39
C ARG A 158 20.31 -32.77 -4.69
N GLY A 159 19.96 -31.49 -4.50
CA GLY A 159 18.69 -31.07 -3.92
C GLY A 159 17.53 -31.04 -4.91
N MET A 160 17.77 -31.29 -6.20
CA MET A 160 16.74 -31.32 -7.23
C MET A 160 16.05 -32.68 -7.27
N SER A 161 14.72 -32.67 -7.14
CA SER A 161 13.87 -33.85 -7.26
C SER A 161 12.72 -33.60 -8.25
N GLY A 162 12.32 -34.64 -9.00
CA GLY A 162 11.24 -34.58 -9.99
C GLY A 162 11.73 -34.36 -11.44
N LEU A 163 10.79 -34.32 -12.40
CA LEU A 163 11.09 -34.03 -13.81
C LEU A 163 11.48 -32.55 -13.98
N GLN A 164 12.62 -32.30 -14.62
CA GLN A 164 13.13 -30.94 -14.86
C GLN A 164 13.58 -30.76 -16.32
N ALA A 165 13.18 -29.64 -16.93
CA ALA A 165 13.75 -29.14 -18.17
C ALA A 165 14.87 -28.14 -17.84
N ARG A 166 16.07 -28.34 -18.40
CA ARG A 166 17.24 -27.49 -18.16
C ARG A 166 18.10 -27.33 -19.40
N MET A 167 18.81 -26.20 -19.47
CA MET A 167 19.82 -25.97 -20.50
C MET A 167 21.12 -26.73 -20.16
N PRO A 168 21.89 -27.18 -21.17
CA PRO A 168 23.12 -27.97 -20.96
C PRO A 168 24.31 -27.14 -20.46
N PHE A 169 24.15 -25.82 -20.31
CA PHE A 169 25.18 -24.90 -19.82
C PHE A 169 24.56 -23.90 -18.83
N ALA A 170 25.39 -23.38 -17.92
CA ALA A 170 25.04 -22.29 -17.02
C ALA A 170 25.50 -20.96 -17.65
N LEU A 171 24.63 -19.94 -17.62
CA LEU A 171 24.98 -18.59 -18.05
C LEU A 171 25.58 -17.84 -16.86
N GLU A 172 26.86 -17.46 -16.98
CA GLU A 172 27.51 -16.54 -16.06
C GLU A 172 27.57 -15.16 -16.74
N VAL A 173 27.00 -14.14 -16.09
CA VAL A 173 27.06 -12.75 -16.54
C VAL A 173 28.00 -12.02 -15.60
N HIS A 174 29.09 -11.49 -16.15
CA HIS A 174 30.06 -10.66 -15.44
C HIS A 174 29.60 -9.20 -15.32
#